data_AF-A0A166CST1-F1
#
_entry.id   AF-A0A166CST1-F1
#
_cell.length_a   1.000
_cell.length_b   1.000
_cell.length_c   1.000
_cell.angle_alpha   90.00
_cell.angle_beta   90.00
_cell.angle_gamma   90.00
#
_symmetry.space_group_name_H-M   'P 1'
#
loop_
_entity.id
_entity.type
_entity.pdbx_description
1 polymer ?
#
loop_
_entity_poly.entity_id
_entity_poly.type
_entity_poly.pdbx_seq_one_letter_code
_entity_poly.pdbx_strand_id
1 'polypeptide(L)'
;MVSELTKEQRDWVTRAGFGLLLDFELDILLTKIAYNVLQIFDHHSVSLKLKDAEIQITSEDVYDVFGLPNGGHPLILASPGKYNERIKNWHAQFTFPDQITTQMIVQVMKNQEVNDNFKLNFLVVMSNVLIGT
;
A
#
# COMPACT_ATOMS: atom_id res chain seq x y z
N MET A 1 5.22 -10.51 -3.91
CA MET A 1 4.47 -9.42 -4.59
C MET A 1 5.43 -8.45 -5.27
N VAL A 2 6.42 -7.93 -4.55
CA VAL A 2 7.41 -6.99 -5.08
C VAL A 2 8.55 -7.68 -5.88
N SER A 3 8.90 -8.91 -5.50
CA SER A 3 9.94 -9.70 -6.18
C SER A 3 9.61 -10.07 -7.64
N GLU A 4 8.34 -10.00 -8.03
CA GLU A 4 7.86 -10.40 -9.35
C GLU A 4 7.62 -9.20 -10.29
N LEU A 5 7.92 -7.98 -9.85
CA LEU A 5 7.81 -6.79 -10.69
C LEU A 5 8.95 -6.74 -11.71
N THR A 6 8.65 -6.35 -12.95
CA THR A 6 9.66 -6.08 -13.97
C THR A 6 10.51 -4.88 -13.56
N LYS A 7 11.69 -4.72 -14.20
CA LYS A 7 12.56 -3.57 -13.95
C LYS A 7 11.82 -2.24 -14.15
N GLU A 8 11.05 -2.13 -15.23
CA GLU A 8 10.28 -0.91 -15.54
C GLU A 8 9.23 -0.60 -14.47
N GLN A 9 8.52 -1.63 -14.01
CA GLN A 9 7.56 -1.51 -12.92
C GLN A 9 8.23 -1.06 -11.62
N ARG A 10 9.37 -1.64 -11.26
CA ARG A 10 10.18 -1.23 -10.09
C ARG A 10 10.66 0.21 -10.19
N ASP A 11 11.14 0.62 -11.35
CA ASP A 11 11.61 1.99 -11.60
C ASP A 11 10.45 2.99 -11.42
N TRP A 12 9.23 2.65 -11.88
CA TRP A 12 8.06 3.48 -11.63
C TRP A 12 7.67 3.54 -10.16
N VAL A 13 7.61 2.40 -9.46
CA VAL A 13 7.26 2.34 -8.03
C VAL A 13 8.21 3.21 -7.21
N THR A 14 9.51 3.15 -7.52
CA THR A 14 10.53 4.00 -6.89
C THR A 14 10.29 5.47 -7.14
N ARG A 15 10.10 5.88 -8.41
CA ARG A 15 9.82 7.28 -8.78
C ARG A 15 8.50 7.81 -8.21
N ALA A 16 7.53 6.94 -8.00
CA ALA A 16 6.24 7.29 -7.42
C ALA A 16 6.30 7.51 -5.90
N GLY A 17 7.46 7.29 -5.26
CA GLY A 17 7.67 7.49 -3.82
C GLY A 17 7.51 6.22 -2.98
N PHE A 18 7.27 5.07 -3.60
CA PHE A 18 7.06 3.79 -2.91
C PHE A 18 8.30 2.89 -2.94
N GLY A 19 9.48 3.47 -3.17
CA GLY A 19 10.74 2.72 -3.29
C GLY A 19 11.06 1.90 -2.04
N LEU A 20 10.87 2.47 -0.84
CA LEU A 20 11.13 1.78 0.43
C LEU A 20 10.24 0.54 0.63
N LEU A 21 9.03 0.52 0.07
CA LEU A 21 8.18 -0.68 0.09
C LEU A 21 8.74 -1.81 -0.77
N LEU A 22 9.62 -1.53 -1.74
CA LEU A 22 10.22 -2.58 -2.56
C LEU A 22 11.21 -3.44 -1.77
N ASP A 23 11.85 -2.81 -0.77
CA ASP A 23 12.88 -3.41 0.07
C ASP A 23 12.33 -3.76 1.46
N PHE A 24 11.04 -3.51 1.70
CA PHE A 24 10.35 -3.88 2.93
C PHE A 24 10.16 -5.41 2.98
N GLU A 25 11.13 -6.08 3.57
CA GLU A 25 11.08 -7.50 3.86
C GLU A 25 10.95 -7.73 5.36
N LEU A 26 9.91 -8.45 5.75
CA LEU A 26 9.66 -8.81 7.13
C LEU A 26 10.06 -10.28 7.32
N ASP A 27 11.38 -10.49 7.36
CA ASP A 27 12.05 -11.79 7.20
C ASP A 27 11.53 -12.84 8.20
N ILE A 28 11.44 -12.49 9.49
CA ILE A 28 10.82 -13.34 10.52
C ILE A 28 10.05 -12.47 11.52
N LEU A 29 8.73 -12.41 11.36
CA LEU A 29 7.87 -11.93 12.44
C LEU A 29 7.72 -13.05 13.47
N LEU A 30 8.52 -13.02 14.54
CA LEU A 30 8.26 -13.87 15.68
C LEU A 30 6.86 -13.53 16.20
N THR A 31 5.92 -14.47 16.10
CA THR A 31 4.49 -14.27 16.46
C THR A 31 4.34 -13.64 17.85
N LYS A 32 5.25 -13.97 18.77
CA LYS A 32 5.31 -13.41 20.12
C LYS A 32 5.60 -11.91 20.14
N ILE A 33 6.50 -11.42 19.28
CA ILE A 33 6.79 -9.99 19.15
C ILE A 33 5.57 -9.26 18.62
N ALA A 34 4.96 -9.76 17.54
CA ALA A 34 3.75 -9.15 16.98
C ALA A 34 2.61 -9.08 18.00
N TYR A 35 2.37 -10.18 18.71
CA TYR A 35 1.39 -10.25 19.79
C TYR A 35 1.69 -9.21 20.88
N ASN A 36 2.93 -9.16 21.37
CA ASN A 36 3.33 -8.23 22.41
C ASN A 36 3.18 -6.77 21.97
N VAL A 37 3.60 -6.43 20.74
CA VAL A 37 3.44 -5.09 20.17
C VAL A 37 1.96 -4.70 20.10
N LEU A 38 1.09 -5.62 19.67
CA LEU A 38 -0.34 -5.36 19.61
C LEU A 38 -0.97 -5.16 21.01
N GLN A 39 -0.51 -5.90 22.01
CA GLN A 39 -1.01 -5.77 23.39
C GLN A 39 -0.66 -4.42 24.02
N ILE A 40 0.49 -3.84 23.65
CA ILE A 40 0.93 -2.55 24.19
C ILE A 40 0.53 -1.37 23.31
N PHE A 41 0.01 -1.60 22.10
CA PHE A 41 -0.43 -0.53 21.22
C PHE A 41 -1.76 0.07 21.69
N ASP A 42 -1.77 1.37 21.92
CA ASP A 42 -2.96 2.15 22.23
C ASP A 42 -3.40 2.97 21.01
N HIS A 43 -4.49 2.55 20.38
CA HIS A 43 -5.05 3.19 19.20
C HIS A 43 -5.61 4.61 19.46
N HIS A 44 -5.94 4.98 20.70
CA HIS A 44 -6.42 6.32 21.01
C HIS A 44 -5.29 7.35 20.98
N SER A 45 -4.14 6.99 21.55
CA SER A 45 -2.96 7.85 21.58
C SER A 45 -1.98 7.60 20.44
N VAL A 46 -2.20 6.57 19.61
CA VAL A 46 -1.31 6.11 18.53
C VAL A 46 0.10 5.89 19.07
N SER A 47 0.22 5.12 20.15
CA SER A 47 1.48 4.90 20.86
C SER A 47 1.64 3.47 21.35
N LEU A 48 2.89 3.06 21.61
CA LEU A 48 3.23 1.82 22.31
C LEU A 48 3.44 2.13 23.80
N LYS A 49 2.56 1.61 24.64
CA LYS A 49 2.57 1.76 26.11
C LYS A 49 3.48 0.71 26.74
N LEU A 50 4.73 1.10 26.98
CA LEU A 50 5.67 0.29 27.76
C LEU A 50 5.38 0.48 29.26
N LYS A 51 5.98 -0.37 30.09
CA LYS A 51 5.75 -0.34 31.55
C LYS A 51 6.04 1.02 32.19
N ASP A 52 7.16 1.64 31.77
CA ASP A 52 7.68 2.88 32.36
C ASP A 52 7.93 3.97 31.30
N ALA A 53 7.43 3.78 30.08
CA ALA A 53 7.67 4.68 28.96
C ALA A 53 6.55 4.61 27.92
N GLU A 54 6.53 5.58 27.03
CA GLU A 54 5.60 5.66 25.91
C GLU A 54 6.38 5.97 24.64
N ILE A 55 6.17 5.16 23.60
CA ILE A 55 6.72 5.42 22.27
C ILE A 55 5.57 5.91 21.39
N GLN A 56 5.57 7.21 21.11
CA GLN A 56 4.60 7.82 20.20
C GLN A 56 4.94 7.45 18.75
N ILE A 57 3.94 7.04 17.98
CA ILE A 57 4.09 6.76 16.55
C ILE A 57 3.59 7.99 15.80
N THR A 58 4.50 8.63 15.08
CA THR A 58 4.26 9.88 14.35
C THR A 58 4.16 9.62 12.85
N SER A 59 3.72 10.64 12.10
CA SER A 59 3.73 10.59 10.63
C SER A 59 5.15 10.52 10.05
N GLU A 60 6.16 11.01 10.79
CA GLU A 60 7.57 10.90 10.41
C GLU A 60 8.03 9.45 10.51
N ASP A 61 7.66 8.72 11.57
CA ASP A 61 7.97 7.28 11.70
C ASP A 61 7.35 6.47 10.55
N VAL A 62 6.13 6.81 10.12
CA VAL A 62 5.46 6.16 8.98
C VAL A 62 6.21 6.45 7.66
N TYR A 63 6.69 7.69 7.49
CA TYR A 63 7.50 8.07 6.33
C TYR A 63 8.84 7.35 6.31
N ASP A 64 9.54 7.28 7.44
CA ASP A 64 10.85 6.64 7.54
C ASP A 64 10.77 5.13 7.28
N VAL A 65 9.69 4.47 7.73
CA VAL A 65 9.51 3.02 7.56
C VAL A 65 8.94 2.66 6.18
N PHE A 66 7.90 3.36 5.72
CA PHE A 66 7.18 2.98 4.49
C PHE A 66 7.49 3.86 3.28
N GLY A 67 8.16 5.00 3.46
CA GLY A 67 8.40 6.00 2.41
C GLY A 67 7.16 6.75 1.95
N LEU A 68 6.02 6.59 2.64
CA LEU A 68 4.78 7.24 2.27
C LEU A 68 4.90 8.75 2.44
N PRO A 69 4.57 9.57 1.42
CA PRO A 69 4.75 11.02 1.49
C PRO A 69 4.07 11.64 2.72
N ASN A 70 4.86 12.29 3.57
CA ASN A 70 4.36 13.03 4.73
C ASN A 70 4.24 14.52 4.36
N GLY A 71 3.07 14.89 3.80
CA GLY A 71 2.78 16.25 3.34
C GLY A 71 2.97 16.46 1.83
N GLY A 72 3.20 17.71 1.42
CA GLY A 72 3.36 18.10 0.02
C GLY A 72 2.08 18.61 -0.64
N HIS A 73 1.86 18.27 -1.92
CA HIS A 73 0.73 18.79 -2.68
C HIS A 73 -0.56 18.05 -2.31
N PRO A 74 -1.68 18.77 -2.11
CA PRO A 74 -2.96 18.13 -1.87
C PRO A 74 -3.38 17.28 -3.07
N LEU A 75 -3.92 16.09 -2.80
CA LEU A 75 -4.53 15.25 -3.82
C LEU A 75 -5.83 15.91 -4.31
N ILE A 76 -5.81 16.38 -5.56
CA ILE A 76 -7.00 16.90 -6.22
C ILE A 76 -7.78 15.73 -6.80
N LEU A 77 -8.96 15.46 -6.26
CA LEU A 77 -9.84 14.40 -6.76
C LEU A 77 -10.39 14.77 -8.14
N ALA A 78 -10.46 13.77 -9.02
CA ALA A 78 -11.02 13.94 -10.35
C ALA A 78 -12.54 14.23 -10.28
N SER A 79 -13.08 14.87 -11.32
CA SER A 79 -14.52 15.07 -11.44
C SER A 79 -15.27 13.73 -11.55
N PRO A 80 -16.54 13.66 -11.09
CA PRO A 80 -17.31 12.41 -11.09
C PRO A 80 -17.41 11.72 -12.47
N GLY A 81 -17.42 12.49 -13.56
CA GLY A 81 -17.47 11.93 -14.93
C GLY A 81 -16.20 11.16 -15.31
N LYS A 82 -15.01 11.72 -15.02
CA LYS A 82 -13.73 11.04 -15.25
C LYS A 82 -13.57 9.81 -14.37
N TYR A 83 -14.11 9.86 -13.15
CA TYR A 83 -14.12 8.73 -12.22
C TYR A 83 -14.85 7.51 -12.79
N ASN A 84 -16.05 7.71 -13.36
CA ASN A 84 -16.84 6.62 -13.93
C ASN A 84 -16.17 5.93 -15.14
N GLU A 85 -15.57 6.71 -16.04
CA GLU A 85 -14.83 6.15 -17.17
C GLU A 85 -13.59 5.38 -16.69
N ARG A 86 -12.84 5.95 -15.74
CA ARG A 86 -11.67 5.30 -15.16
C ARG A 86 -12.00 3.96 -14.52
N ILE A 87 -13.12 3.89 -13.78
CA ILE A 87 -13.63 2.67 -13.15
C ILE A 87 -14.02 1.62 -14.18
N LYS A 88 -14.78 1.99 -15.23
CA LYS A 88 -15.14 1.06 -16.30
C LYS A 88 -13.90 0.46 -16.98
N ASN A 89 -12.92 1.31 -17.30
CA ASN A 89 -11.65 0.88 -17.90
C ASN A 89 -10.83 -0.01 -16.95
N TRP A 90 -10.94 0.19 -15.64
CA TRP A 90 -10.29 -0.65 -14.64
C TRP A 90 -10.97 -2.01 -14.50
N HIS A 91 -12.32 -2.05 -14.41
CA HIS A 91 -13.08 -3.30 -14.33
C HIS A 91 -12.92 -4.19 -15.57
N ALA A 92 -12.73 -3.59 -16.75
CA ALA A 92 -12.52 -4.31 -18.01
C ALA A 92 -11.30 -5.24 -18.01
N GLN A 93 -10.41 -5.12 -17.02
CA GLN A 93 -9.27 -6.02 -16.84
C GLN A 93 -9.65 -7.39 -16.26
N PHE A 94 -10.86 -7.54 -15.69
CA PHE A 94 -11.26 -8.71 -14.92
C PHE A 94 -12.46 -9.41 -15.57
N THR A 95 -12.40 -10.74 -15.63
CA THR A 95 -13.48 -11.58 -16.16
C THR A 95 -14.72 -11.57 -15.27
N PHE A 96 -14.54 -11.36 -13.96
CA PHE A 96 -15.62 -11.28 -12.96
C PHE A 96 -15.54 -9.93 -12.23
N PRO A 97 -16.12 -8.85 -12.82
CA PRO A 97 -16.00 -7.49 -12.28
C PRO A 97 -16.59 -7.31 -10.88
N ASP A 98 -17.56 -8.17 -10.50
CA ASP A 98 -18.29 -8.09 -9.23
C ASP A 98 -17.58 -8.84 -8.07
N GLN A 99 -16.50 -9.58 -8.36
CA GLN A 99 -15.79 -10.41 -7.38
C GLN A 99 -14.26 -10.25 -7.49
N ILE A 100 -13.79 -9.00 -7.52
CA ILE A 100 -12.36 -8.72 -7.66
C ILE A 100 -11.64 -8.94 -6.33
N THR A 101 -10.71 -9.89 -6.31
CA THR A 101 -9.85 -10.16 -5.15
C THR A 101 -8.46 -9.53 -5.33
N THR A 102 -7.74 -9.27 -4.22
CA THR A 102 -6.34 -8.79 -4.26
C THR A 102 -5.44 -9.71 -5.07
N GLN A 103 -5.68 -11.03 -5.01
CA GLN A 103 -4.94 -12.02 -5.80
C GLN A 103 -5.16 -11.84 -7.30
N MET A 104 -6.40 -11.59 -7.74
CA MET A 104 -6.71 -11.32 -9.15
C MET A 104 -5.98 -10.06 -9.64
N ILE A 105 -5.96 -9.00 -8.83
CA ILE A 105 -5.27 -7.75 -9.17
C ILE A 105 -3.76 -8.00 -9.32
N VAL A 106 -3.15 -8.73 -8.39
CA VAL A 106 -1.72 -9.08 -8.45
C VAL A 106 -1.40 -9.91 -9.70
N GLN A 107 -2.25 -10.87 -10.09
CA GLN A 107 -2.04 -11.69 -11.29
C GLN A 107 -2.10 -10.88 -12.58
N VAL A 108 -3.08 -9.97 -12.69
CA VAL A 108 -3.19 -9.06 -13.84
C VAL A 108 -1.98 -8.11 -13.90
N MET A 109 -1.61 -7.53 -12.76
CA MET A 109 -0.52 -6.56 -12.66
C MET A 109 0.85 -7.12 -13.11
N LYS A 110 1.14 -8.39 -12.84
CA LYS A 110 2.41 -9.04 -13.25
C LYS A 110 2.66 -9.00 -14.76
N ASN A 111 1.60 -9.12 -15.55
CA ASN A 111 1.68 -9.20 -17.01
C ASN A 111 1.38 -7.86 -17.70
N GLN A 112 1.30 -6.76 -16.94
CA GLN A 112 0.98 -5.43 -17.46
C GLN A 112 2.21 -4.55 -17.61
N GLU A 113 2.25 -3.79 -18.71
CA GLU A 113 3.15 -2.64 -18.84
C GLU A 113 2.78 -1.54 -17.83
N VAL A 114 3.69 -0.59 -17.61
CA VAL A 114 3.48 0.55 -16.69
C VAL A 114 2.51 1.57 -17.30
N ASN A 115 1.24 1.21 -17.34
CA ASN A 115 0.12 2.04 -17.77
C ASN A 115 -0.74 2.47 -16.57
N ASP A 116 -1.78 3.27 -16.78
CA ASP A 116 -2.62 3.76 -15.69
C ASP A 116 -3.33 2.65 -14.92
N ASN A 117 -3.61 1.51 -15.55
CA ASN A 117 -4.17 0.32 -14.90
C ASN A 117 -3.15 -0.35 -13.97
N PHE A 118 -1.90 -0.49 -14.39
CA PHE A 118 -0.82 -0.95 -13.51
C PHE A 118 -0.68 -0.03 -12.28
N LYS A 119 -0.66 1.29 -12.48
CA LYS A 119 -0.55 2.27 -11.37
C LYS A 119 -1.71 2.13 -10.37
N LEU A 120 -2.93 2.00 -10.87
CA LEU A 120 -4.12 1.85 -10.03
C LEU A 120 -4.15 0.48 -9.32
N ASN A 121 -3.77 -0.60 -10.01
CA ASN A 121 -3.65 -1.94 -9.44
C ASN A 121 -2.64 -1.94 -8.28
N PHE A 122 -1.47 -1.32 -8.48
CA PHE A 122 -0.46 -1.20 -7.44
C PHE A 122 -1.00 -0.47 -6.19
N LEU A 123 -1.65 0.69 -6.39
CA LEU A 123 -2.20 1.49 -5.29
C LEU A 123 -3.32 0.74 -4.54
N VAL A 124 -4.21 0.04 -5.25
CA VAL A 124 -5.28 -0.75 -4.62
C VAL A 124 -4.73 -1.91 -3.81
N VAL A 125 -3.76 -2.65 -4.36
CA VAL A 125 -3.12 -3.76 -3.63
C VAL A 125 -2.38 -3.24 -2.40
N MET A 126 -1.62 -2.15 -2.54
CA MET A 126 -0.92 -1.53 -1.41
C MET A 126 -1.91 -1.08 -0.32
N SER A 127 -2.99 -0.40 -0.70
CA SER A 127 -4.04 0.03 0.22
C SER A 127 -4.67 -1.15 0.96
N ASN A 128 -5.02 -2.23 0.25
CA ASN A 128 -5.62 -3.42 0.87
C ASN A 128 -4.65 -4.15 1.81
N VAL A 129 -3.34 -4.13 1.53
CA VAL A 129 -2.33 -4.81 2.36
C VAL A 129 -1.97 -3.99 3.60
N LEU A 130 -1.84 -2.66 3.48
CA LEU A 130 -1.36 -1.81 4.57
C LEU A 130 -2.48 -1.23 5.44
N ILE A 131 -3.65 -0.92 4.86
CA ILE A 131 -4.72 -0.19 5.57
C ILE A 131 -5.76 -1.15 6.13
N GLY A 132 -5.98 -2.31 5.48
CA GLY A 132 -6.94 -3.32 5.93
C GLY A 132 -8.36 -2.76 6.11
N THR A 133 -9.12 -2.64 5.02
CA THR A 133 -10.54 -2.26 5.08
C THR A 133 -11.44 -3.43 5.45
#